data_AF-A0A9E6F8Y8-F1
#
_entry.id   AF-A0A9E6F8Y8-F1
#
_cell.length_a   1.000
_cell.length_b   1.000
_cell.length_c   1.000
_cell.angle_alpha   90.00
_cell.angle_beta   90.00
_cell.angle_gamma   90.00
#
_symmetry.space_group_name_H-M   'P 1'
#
loop_
_entity.id
_entity.type
_entity.pdbx_description
1 polymer ?
#
loop_
_entity_poly.entity_id
_entity_poly.type
_entity_poly.pdbx_seq_one_letter_code
_entity_poly.pdbx_strand_id
1 'polypeptide(L)' 'RFIAGPNHRMLFPTSFLFGAIFMLVVDNLARSLVSVEIPIGIITSIVGAPFFIYFLKRSSKKSW' A
#
# COMPACT_ATOMS: atom_id res chain seq x y z
N ARG A 1 -9.99 -0.75 -7.23
CA ARG A 1 -10.92 0.22 -7.89
C ARG A 1 -10.47 0.48 -9.32
N PHE A 2 -9.16 0.74 -9.54
CA PHE A 2 -8.59 0.93 -10.88
C PHE A 2 -8.51 -0.35 -11.73
N ILE A 3 -8.25 -1.51 -11.12
CA ILE A 3 -8.11 -2.80 -11.86
C ILE A 3 -9.44 -3.58 -11.90
N ALA A 4 -10.14 -3.70 -10.77
CA ALA A 4 -11.36 -4.52 -10.64
C ALA A 4 -12.69 -3.77 -10.90
N GLY A 5 -12.65 -2.49 -11.28
CA GLY A 5 -13.84 -1.66 -11.42
C GLY A 5 -14.54 -1.30 -10.08
N PRO A 6 -15.72 -0.64 -10.14
CA PRO A 6 -16.50 -0.26 -8.96
C PRO A 6 -17.27 -1.43 -8.32
N ASN A 7 -17.24 -2.61 -8.93
CA ASN A 7 -18.01 -3.75 -8.48
C ASN A 7 -17.39 -4.34 -7.19
N HIS A 8 -18.10 -4.16 -6.08
CA HIS A 8 -17.57 -4.42 -4.73
C HIS A 8 -17.18 -5.89 -4.49
N ARG A 9 -17.87 -6.81 -5.19
CA ARG A 9 -17.65 -8.26 -5.10
C ARG A 9 -16.28 -8.70 -5.62
N MET A 10 -15.72 -8.00 -6.61
CA MET A 10 -14.36 -8.23 -7.11
C MET A 10 -13.33 -7.33 -6.40
N LEU A 11 -13.77 -6.17 -5.92
CA LEU A 11 -12.93 -5.22 -5.21
C LEU A 11 -12.37 -5.80 -3.90
N PHE A 12 -13.22 -6.48 -3.12
CA PHE A 12 -12.84 -7.10 -1.84
C PHE A 12 -11.71 -8.12 -1.98
N PRO A 13 -11.86 -9.21 -2.78
CA PRO A 13 -10.82 -10.22 -2.89
C PRO A 13 -9.53 -9.66 -3.50
N THR A 14 -9.63 -8.76 -4.48
CA THR A 14 -8.46 -8.15 -5.11
C THR A 14 -7.70 -7.25 -4.12
N SER A 15 -8.41 -6.42 -3.35
CA SER A 15 -7.77 -5.51 -2.39
C SER A 15 -7.19 -6.26 -1.19
N PHE A 16 -7.87 -7.34 -0.76
CA PHE A 16 -7.36 -8.25 0.26
C PHE A 16 -6.07 -8.92 -0.18
N LEU A 17 -6.05 -9.49 -1.40
CA LEU A 17 -4.86 -10.17 -1.93
C LEU A 17 -3.69 -9.19 -2.11
N PHE A 18 -3.95 -8.00 -2.65
CA PHE A 18 -2.91 -6.98 -2.83
C PHE A 18 -2.37 -6.49 -1.48
N GLY A 19 -3.23 -6.26 -0.50
CA GLY A 19 -2.85 -5.88 0.86
C GLY A 19 -2.05 -6.97 1.57
N ALA A 20 -2.45 -8.24 1.43
CA ALA A 20 -1.76 -9.38 2.02
C ALA A 20 -0.34 -9.56 1.44
N ILE A 21 -0.20 -9.48 0.12
CA ILE A 21 1.11 -9.56 -0.55
C ILE A 21 2.01 -8.41 -0.11
N PHE A 22 1.48 -7.17 -0.09
CA PHE A 22 2.22 -6.00 0.37
C PHE A 22 2.70 -6.15 1.81
N MET A 23 1.83 -6.62 2.71
CA MET A 23 2.16 -6.79 4.13
C MET A 23 3.24 -7.85 4.32
N LEU A 24 3.17 -9.00 3.63
CA LEU A 24 4.21 -10.04 3.65
C LEU A 24 5.56 -9.53 3.17
N VAL A 25 5.58 -8.74 2.10
CA VAL A 25 6.82 -8.15 1.57
C VAL A 25 7.42 -7.18 2.60
N VAL A 26 6.60 -6.30 3.17
CA VAL A 26 7.07 -5.32 4.16
C VAL A 26 7.53 -5.99 5.45
N ASP A 27 6.85 -7.02 5.93
CA ASP A 27 7.25 -7.80 7.11
C ASP A 27 8.59 -8.52 6.89
N ASN A 28 8.78 -9.11 5.71
CA ASN A 28 10.03 -9.76 5.37
C ASN A 28 11.19 -8.76 5.22
N LEU A 29 10.94 -7.59 4.63
CA LEU A 29 11.90 -6.48 4.58
C LEU A 29 12.23 -5.93 5.98
N ALA A 30 11.23 -5.79 6.85
CA ALA A 30 11.42 -5.32 8.21
C ALA A 30 12.31 -6.27 9.02
N ARG A 31 12.09 -7.58 8.87
CA ARG A 31 12.88 -8.63 9.54
C ARG A 31 14.27 -8.81 8.92
N SER A 32 14.42 -8.59 7.62
CA SER A 32 15.68 -8.84 6.90
C SER A 32 16.64 -7.65 6.89
N LEU A 33 16.14 -6.41 6.87
CA LEU A 33 16.98 -5.22 6.74
C LEU A 33 17.68 -4.84 8.04
N VAL A 34 17.11 -5.16 9.20
CA VAL A 34 17.61 -4.65 10.48
C VAL A 34 17.52 -5.70 11.59
N SER A 35 18.66 -6.01 12.22
CA SER A 35 18.75 -6.89 13.41
C SER A 35 18.14 -6.28 14.67
N VAL A 36 17.82 -4.99 14.66
CA VAL A 36 17.10 -4.26 15.71
C VAL A 36 15.61 -4.24 15.36
N GLU A 37 14.74 -4.43 16.35
CA GLU A 37 13.27 -4.39 16.18
C GLU A 37 12.81 -2.97 15.78
N ILE A 38 12.90 -2.64 14.49
CA ILE A 38 12.31 -1.43 13.95
C ILE A 38 10.79 -1.64 13.87
N PRO A 39 9.99 -0.71 14.43
CA PRO A 39 8.55 -0.75 14.26
C PRO A 39 8.19 -0.78 12.77
N ILE A 40 7.46 -1.80 12.36
CA ILE A 40 7.05 -2.00 10.96
C ILE A 40 6.32 -0.76 10.39
N GLY A 41 5.68 0.01 11.27
CA GLY A 41 5.05 1.29 10.99
C GLY A 41 5.99 2.30 10.29
N ILE A 42 7.27 2.34 10.63
CA ILE A 42 8.24 3.28 10.03
C ILE A 42 8.49 2.89 8.57
N ILE A 43 8.70 1.60 8.31
CA ILE A 43 8.96 1.07 6.96
C ILE A 43 7.72 1.23 6.08
N THR A 44 6.53 0.91 6.60
CA THR A 44 5.27 1.16 5.88
C THR A 44 5.03 2.63 5.59
N SER A 45 5.45 3.54 6.49
CA SER A 45 5.25 4.98 6.32
C SER A 45 6.18 5.57 5.25
N ILE A 46 7.43 5.10 5.17
CA ILE A 46 8.38 5.52 4.13
C ILE A 46 7.87 5.12 2.74
N VAL A 47 7.22 3.97 2.62
CA VAL A 47 6.62 3.52 1.35
C VAL A 47 5.26 4.21 1.11
N GLY A 48 4.44 4.34 2.14
CA GLY A 48 3.09 4.88 2.05
C GLY A 48 3.03 6.38 1.80
N ALA A 49 3.92 7.17 2.39
CA ALA A 49 3.98 8.63 2.21
C ALA A 49 4.16 9.07 0.75
N PRO A 50 5.16 8.59 -0.02
CA PRO A 50 5.30 8.94 -1.43
C PRO A 50 4.13 8.43 -2.27
N PHE A 51 3.58 7.26 -1.92
CA PHE A 51 2.40 6.69 -2.59
C PHE A 51 1.16 7.58 -2.38
N PHE A 52 0.98 8.10 -1.16
CA PHE A 52 -0.09 9.01 -0.81
C PHE A 52 0.05 10.35 -1.52
N ILE A 53 1.25 10.93 -1.54
CA ILE A 53 1.55 12.18 -2.27
C ILE A 53 1.29 12.00 -3.77
N TYR A 54 1.72 10.88 -4.35
CA TYR A 54 1.45 10.54 -5.75
C TYR A 54 -0.06 10.49 -6.04
N PHE A 55 -0.83 9.83 -5.17
CA PHE A 55 -2.28 9.77 -5.32
C PHE A 55 -2.95 11.13 -5.14
N LEU A 56 -2.51 11.94 -4.18
CA LEU A 56 -3.02 13.29 -3.96
C LEU A 56 -2.82 14.16 -5.22
N LYS A 57 -1.61 14.12 -5.81
CA LYS A 57 -1.28 14.85 -7.03
C LYS A 57 -2.09 14.37 -8.24
N ARG A 58 -2.33 13.06 -8.35
CA ARG A 58 -3.12 12.47 -9.43
C ARG A 58 -4.62 12.74 -9.30
N SER A 59 -5.14 12.73 -8.08
CA SER A 59 -6.55 13.03 -7.79
C SER A 59 -6.85 14.53 -7.93
N SER A 60 -5.89 15.39 -7.57
CA SER A 60 -5.98 16.84 -7.79
C SER A 60 -6.12 17.21 -9.27
N LYS A 61 -5.50 16.44 -10.18
CA LYS A 61 -5.65 16.63 -11.63
C LYS A 61 -7.02 16.22 -12.20
N LYS A 62 -7.88 15.57 -11.41
CA LYS A 62 -9.22 15.10 -11.83
C LYS A 62 -10.34 15.83 -11.08
N SER A 63 -10.08 17.08 -10.70
CA SER A 63 -11.06 17.99 -10.10
C SER A 63 -11.01 19.35 -10.78
N TRP A 64 -11.26 19.35 -12.10
CA TRP A 64 -12.21 20.23 -12.80
C TRP A 64 -12.33 19.74 -14.25
#